data_AF-A0A1F9C967-F1
#
_entry.id   AF-A0A1F9C967-F1
#
_cell.length_a   1.000
_cell.length_b   1.000
_cell.length_c   1.000
_cell.angle_alpha   90.00
_cell.angle_beta   90.00
_cell.angle_gamma   90.00
#
_symmetry.space_group_name_H-M   'P 1'
#
loop_
_entity.id
_entity.type
_entity.pdbx_description
1 polymer ?
#
loop_
_entity_poly.entity_id
_entity_poly.type
_entity_poly.pdbx_seq_one_letter_code
_entity_poly.pdbx_strand_id
1 'polypeptide(L)'
;MKNMKRLTDEIRRIKKRGIAAFIKGPSPILYHILLLGMSAALALSLPWTISFIADKFLIYWSVIGNDKIFFIAIEMVLTILFLFSTTCLRKSWKDRKLSRVAKAAGLVSVIPSTGFLAKRRIKKLKEKQGPSRDVMVISSTGFRTFVDPEGDLHQLIQDCQKARIMLLNPNREGATVRAKSLPDPEITPESFGEQIQKSIDFLKALKAAQKNIKLKLYPDPPFLKMAILGNYIWLQHYQAGLNGQKMPKYVFKHDPDTGSLYLPFYQYFVERWNNPEIPEYDLETNRLIYRNTAGNEVRRENLDTMNNKVVVKRDSLMQEIFKDGNKVKNGASFHSHTPVGRTPAGDSPTALRQNLHSGLHPGGKQFTMLRSRNPICEAADWIALR
;
A
#
# COMPACT_ATOMS: atom_id res chain seq x y z
N MET A 1 58.17 -29.59 24.00
CA MET A 1 57.56 -28.41 23.33
C MET A 1 56.18 -28.64 22.69
N LYS A 2 55.84 -29.83 22.16
CA LYS A 2 54.57 -30.09 21.44
C LYS A 2 53.31 -30.05 22.33
N ASN A 3 53.42 -30.46 23.60
CA ASN A 3 52.29 -30.48 24.54
C ASN A 3 51.88 -29.08 25.03
N MET A 4 52.82 -28.12 25.09
CA MET A 4 52.54 -26.76 25.57
C MET A 4 51.70 -25.96 24.57
N LYS A 5 51.94 -26.15 23.26
CA LYS A 5 51.12 -25.53 22.20
C LYS A 5 49.68 -26.04 22.19
N ARG A 6 49.49 -27.34 22.48
CA ARG A 6 48.16 -27.98 22.52
C ARG A 6 47.29 -27.41 23.65
N LEU A 7 47.89 -27.18 24.82
CA LEU A 7 47.21 -26.59 25.97
C LEU A 7 46.78 -25.13 25.72
N THR A 8 47.65 -24.32 25.10
CA THR A 8 47.32 -22.94 24.74
C THR A 8 46.20 -22.83 23.71
N ASP A 9 46.11 -23.77 22.77
CA ASP A 9 45.05 -23.77 21.74
C ASP A 9 43.70 -24.29 22.26
N GLU A 10 43.69 -25.14 23.29
CA GLU A 10 42.46 -25.51 24.01
C GLU A 10 41.94 -24.35 24.87
N ILE A 11 42.81 -23.69 25.63
CA ILE A 11 42.43 -22.52 26.45
C ILE A 11 41.87 -21.41 25.56
N ARG A 12 42.49 -21.17 24.39
CA ARG A 12 42.01 -20.19 23.42
C ARG A 12 40.65 -20.58 22.83
N ARG A 13 40.39 -21.87 22.55
CA ARG A 13 39.09 -22.35 22.04
C ARG A 13 37.98 -22.29 23.10
N ILE A 14 38.28 -22.60 24.36
CA ILE A 14 37.33 -22.51 25.48
C ILE A 14 36.93 -21.04 25.71
N LYS A 15 37.90 -20.12 25.71
CA LYS A 15 37.64 -18.67 25.82
C LYS A 15 36.79 -18.15 24.66
N LYS A 16 37.05 -18.61 23.42
CA LYS A 16 36.29 -18.19 22.23
C LYS A 16 34.85 -18.73 22.22
N ARG A 17 34.62 -19.95 22.74
CA ARG A 17 33.26 -20.52 22.90
C ARG A 17 32.47 -19.84 24.03
N GLY A 18 33.10 -19.50 25.15
CA GLY A 18 32.45 -18.74 26.23
C GLY A 18 32.01 -17.34 25.80
N ILE A 19 32.85 -16.64 25.02
CA ILE A 19 32.52 -15.32 24.48
C ILE A 19 31.42 -15.40 23.40
N ALA A 20 31.46 -16.41 22.53
CA ALA A 20 30.42 -16.60 21.50
C ALA A 20 29.05 -17.00 22.07
N ALA A 21 29.03 -17.73 23.19
CA ALA A 21 27.79 -18.08 23.90
C ALA A 21 27.19 -16.86 24.64
N PHE A 22 28.03 -15.98 25.17
CA PHE A 22 27.59 -14.75 25.86
C PHE A 22 26.94 -13.72 24.92
N ILE A 23 27.27 -13.76 23.63
CA ILE A 23 26.77 -12.80 22.62
C ILE A 23 25.41 -13.21 22.04
N LYS A 24 24.96 -14.47 22.20
CA LYS A 24 23.72 -14.97 21.56
C LYS A 24 22.48 -15.09 22.46
N GLY A 25 22.51 -14.56 23.67
CA GLY A 25 21.32 -14.32 24.48
C GLY A 25 21.71 -14.15 25.94
N PRO A 26 21.56 -12.96 26.53
CA PRO A 26 20.28 -12.62 27.17
C PRO A 26 20.00 -11.09 27.22
N SER A 27 18.95 -10.64 26.52
CA SER A 27 18.39 -9.28 26.68
C SER A 27 18.05 -8.88 28.13
N PRO A 28 17.75 -9.80 29.08
CA PRO A 28 17.52 -9.43 30.48
C PRO A 28 18.78 -9.15 31.31
N ILE A 29 19.86 -9.92 31.19
CA ILE A 29 21.04 -9.79 32.08
C ILE A 29 21.82 -8.51 31.77
N LEU A 30 21.94 -8.15 30.50
CA LEU A 30 22.61 -6.92 30.09
C LEU A 30 21.86 -5.68 30.59
N TYR A 31 20.53 -5.75 30.65
CA TYR A 31 19.69 -4.73 31.26
C TYR A 31 19.94 -4.63 32.77
N HIS A 32 20.02 -5.75 33.49
CA HIS A 32 20.33 -5.74 34.92
C HIS A 32 21.72 -5.21 35.24
N ILE A 33 22.74 -5.56 34.46
CA ILE A 33 24.11 -5.03 34.64
C ILE A 33 24.15 -3.52 34.37
N LEU A 34 23.47 -3.05 33.30
CA LEU A 34 23.37 -1.63 33.00
C LEU A 34 22.63 -0.87 34.10
N LEU A 35 21.53 -1.44 34.63
CA LEU A 35 20.75 -0.86 35.71
C LEU A 35 21.54 -0.78 37.01
N LEU A 36 22.28 -1.85 37.36
CA LEU A 36 23.15 -1.90 38.54
C LEU A 36 24.30 -0.90 38.40
N GLY A 37 24.90 -0.81 37.21
CA GLY A 37 25.96 0.15 36.89
C GLY A 37 25.48 1.60 36.95
N MET A 38 24.29 1.90 36.41
CA MET A 38 23.67 3.23 36.53
C MET A 38 23.32 3.57 37.98
N SER A 39 22.79 2.62 38.75
CA SER A 39 22.48 2.84 40.17
C SER A 39 23.75 3.08 40.99
N ALA A 40 24.82 2.32 40.75
CA ALA A 40 26.11 2.54 41.39
C ALA A 40 26.76 3.86 40.97
N ALA A 41 26.66 4.23 39.69
CA ALA A 41 27.13 5.53 39.20
C ALA A 41 26.34 6.69 39.82
N LEU A 42 25.02 6.56 39.96
CA LEU A 42 24.18 7.52 40.69
C LEU A 42 24.61 7.62 42.17
N ALA A 43 24.80 6.48 42.84
CA ALA A 43 25.27 6.42 44.23
C ALA A 43 26.66 7.03 44.44
N LEU A 44 27.57 6.85 43.48
CA LEU A 44 28.92 7.43 43.50
C LEU A 44 28.93 8.90 43.09
N SER A 45 27.97 9.33 42.26
CA SER A 45 27.81 10.73 41.88
C SER A 45 27.19 11.57 43.00
N LEU A 46 26.40 10.95 43.89
CA LEU A 46 25.70 11.61 44.99
C LEU A 46 26.63 12.49 45.85
N PRO A 47 27.76 12.01 46.41
CA PRO A 47 28.66 12.84 47.21
C PRO A 47 29.23 14.04 46.45
N TRP A 48 29.63 13.85 45.19
CA TRP A 48 30.18 14.92 44.36
C TRP A 48 29.12 15.95 43.99
N THR A 49 27.91 15.48 43.63
CA THR A 49 26.77 16.37 43.37
C THR A 49 26.34 17.11 44.63
N ILE A 50 26.34 16.48 45.80
CA ILE A 50 25.95 17.11 47.07
C ILE A 50 26.96 18.19 47.47
N SER A 51 28.27 17.95 47.32
CA SER A 51 29.28 18.99 47.61
C SER A 51 29.23 20.14 46.60
N PHE A 52 29.09 19.85 45.30
CA PHE A 52 28.99 20.88 44.26
C PHE A 52 27.71 21.71 44.38
N ILE A 53 26.60 21.05 44.73
CA ILE A 53 25.34 21.71 45.04
C ILE A 53 25.50 22.51 46.32
N ALA A 54 25.96 21.96 47.45
CA ALA A 54 26.05 22.69 48.72
C ALA A 54 26.80 24.03 48.63
N ASP A 55 27.97 24.06 47.99
CA ASP A 55 28.80 25.28 47.92
C ASP A 55 28.19 26.39 47.05
N LYS A 56 27.43 26.03 45.99
CA LYS A 56 26.78 27.00 45.09
C LYS A 56 25.33 27.27 45.49
N PHE A 57 24.63 26.26 45.99
CA PHE A 57 23.24 26.27 46.40
C PHE A 57 23.04 27.13 47.64
N LEU A 58 23.94 27.12 48.62
CA LEU A 58 23.79 28.00 49.79
C LEU A 58 23.79 29.49 49.41
N ILE A 59 24.61 29.87 48.43
CA ILE A 59 24.69 31.25 47.91
C ILE A 59 23.42 31.62 47.14
N TYR A 60 22.92 30.73 46.27
CA TYR A 60 21.68 30.95 45.52
C TYR A 60 20.42 30.86 46.39
N TRP A 61 20.41 29.98 47.40
CA TRP A 61 19.30 29.76 48.34
C TRP A 61 19.06 30.98 49.23
N SER A 62 20.11 31.73 49.59
CA SER A 62 19.94 32.99 50.31
C SER A 62 19.17 34.05 49.51
N VAL A 63 19.22 34.00 48.18
CA VAL A 63 18.55 34.97 47.30
C VAL A 63 17.15 34.48 46.89
N ILE A 64 16.97 33.16 46.77
CA ILE A 64 15.79 32.52 46.19
C ILE A 64 14.84 31.94 47.26
N GLY A 65 15.38 31.54 48.42
CA GLY A 65 14.69 30.72 49.42
C GLY A 65 13.48 31.37 50.08
N ASN A 66 13.29 32.69 49.95
CA ASN A 66 12.19 33.42 50.58
C ASN A 66 10.95 33.58 49.68
N ASP A 67 11.07 33.33 48.37
CA ASP A 67 9.99 33.53 47.40
C ASP A 67 9.33 32.21 47.01
N LYS A 68 8.21 31.87 47.68
CA LYS A 68 7.37 30.69 47.38
C LYS A 68 6.98 30.59 45.89
N ILE A 69 6.84 31.74 45.22
CA ILE A 69 6.48 31.83 43.80
C ILE A 69 7.57 31.21 42.91
N PHE A 70 8.86 31.35 43.27
CA PHE A 70 9.97 30.83 42.47
C PHE A 70 10.04 29.30 42.48
N PHE A 71 9.76 28.67 43.63
CA PHE A 71 9.69 27.20 43.73
C PHE A 71 8.59 26.63 42.84
N ILE A 72 7.39 27.22 42.91
CA ILE A 72 6.26 26.80 42.09
C ILE A 72 6.59 26.99 40.60
N ALA A 73 7.23 28.11 40.22
CA ALA A 73 7.63 28.35 38.84
C ALA A 73 8.65 27.32 38.32
N ILE A 74 9.68 26.98 39.10
CA ILE A 74 10.67 25.95 38.72
C ILE A 74 10.01 24.57 38.61
N GLU A 75 9.16 24.20 39.57
CA GLU A 75 8.46 22.92 39.57
C GLU A 75 7.57 22.78 38.33
N MET A 76 6.84 23.84 37.96
CA MET A 76 6.02 23.87 36.75
C MET A 76 6.87 23.73 35.48
N VAL A 77 8.00 24.45 35.38
CA VAL A 77 8.91 24.35 34.24
C VAL A 77 9.51 22.93 34.13
N LEU A 78 9.94 22.35 35.25
CA LEU A 78 10.50 21.00 35.29
C LEU A 78 9.46 19.96 34.89
N THR A 79 8.22 20.13 35.35
CA THR A 79 7.09 19.26 35.00
C THR A 79 6.80 19.31 33.50
N ILE A 80 6.74 20.50 32.90
CA ILE A 80 6.54 20.68 31.46
C ILE A 80 7.68 20.05 30.65
N LEU A 81 8.93 20.28 31.06
CA LEU A 81 10.10 19.71 30.39
C LEU A 81 10.14 18.19 30.49
N PHE A 82 9.77 17.63 31.64
CA PHE A 82 9.68 16.19 31.86
C PHE A 82 8.58 15.56 30.99
N LEU A 83 7.39 16.17 30.95
CA LEU A 83 6.29 15.73 30.09
C LEU A 83 6.68 15.75 28.61
N PHE A 84 7.34 16.82 28.17
CA PHE A 84 7.82 16.94 26.79
C PHE A 84 8.87 15.87 26.46
N SER A 85 9.87 15.71 27.33
CA SER A 85 10.96 14.75 27.13
C SER A 85 10.45 13.31 27.08
N THR A 86 9.62 12.91 28.04
CA THR A 86 9.04 11.56 28.09
C THR A 86 8.18 11.27 26.85
N THR A 87 7.41 12.27 26.38
CA THR A 87 6.61 12.16 25.14
C THR A 87 7.51 11.99 23.91
N CYS A 88 8.57 12.80 23.79
CA CYS A 88 9.55 12.71 22.71
C CYS A 88 10.30 11.38 22.70
N LEU A 89 10.74 10.90 23.87
CA LEU A 89 11.41 9.60 24.00
C LEU A 89 10.45 8.47 23.59
N ARG A 90 9.22 8.47 24.12
CA ARG A 90 8.23 7.44 23.79
C ARG A 90 7.92 7.43 22.29
N LYS A 91 7.74 8.59 21.67
CA LYS A 91 7.52 8.72 20.24
C LYS A 91 8.72 8.21 19.44
N SER A 92 9.93 8.64 19.79
CA SER A 92 11.16 8.20 19.13
C SER A 92 11.35 6.67 19.20
N TRP A 93 11.06 6.06 20.35
CA TRP A 93 11.15 4.62 20.53
C TRP A 93 10.14 3.87 19.67
N LYS A 94 8.89 4.35 19.63
CA LYS A 94 7.84 3.82 18.75
C LYS A 94 8.26 3.93 17.28
N ASP A 95 8.76 5.09 16.86
CA ASP A 95 9.18 5.36 15.49
C ASP A 95 10.37 4.50 15.08
N ARG A 96 11.35 4.29 15.97
CA ARG A 96 12.46 3.35 15.74
C ARG A 96 11.99 1.90 15.63
N LYS A 97 10.98 1.50 16.40
CA LYS A 97 10.38 0.15 16.29
C LYS A 97 9.68 0.00 14.94
N LEU A 98 8.84 0.96 14.55
CA LEU A 98 8.14 0.96 13.26
C LEU A 98 9.12 1.01 12.08
N SER A 99 10.17 1.81 12.16
CA SER A 99 11.21 1.90 11.13
C SER A 99 11.96 0.57 10.96
N ARG A 100 12.28 -0.15 12.04
CA ARG A 100 12.88 -1.49 11.96
C ARG A 100 11.96 -2.48 11.27
N VAL A 101 10.66 -2.47 11.60
CA VAL A 101 9.66 -3.33 10.95
C VAL A 101 9.51 -2.97 9.47
N ALA A 102 9.41 -1.68 9.14
CA ALA A 102 9.34 -1.20 7.76
C ALA A 102 10.59 -1.63 6.95
N LYS A 103 11.79 -1.45 7.51
CA LYS A 103 13.04 -1.87 6.88
C LYS A 103 13.10 -3.38 6.68
N ALA A 104 12.66 -4.17 7.67
CA ALA A 104 12.59 -5.64 7.54
C ALA A 104 11.61 -6.08 6.44
N ALA A 105 10.52 -5.33 6.23
CA ALA A 105 9.60 -5.55 5.11
C ALA A 105 10.11 -4.97 3.78
N GLY A 106 11.29 -4.33 3.75
CA GLY A 106 11.85 -3.65 2.58
C GLY A 106 11.18 -2.32 2.23
N LEU A 107 10.29 -1.79 3.07
CA LEU A 107 9.62 -0.50 2.85
C LEU A 107 10.60 0.64 3.13
N VAL A 108 10.97 1.38 2.07
CA VAL A 108 11.94 2.49 2.15
C VAL A 108 11.26 3.84 2.28
N SER A 109 10.12 4.04 1.61
CA SER A 109 9.39 5.30 1.69
C SER A 109 7.90 5.13 1.43
N VAL A 110 7.12 5.96 2.12
CA VAL A 110 5.71 6.22 1.83
C VAL A 110 5.63 7.68 1.42
N ILE A 111 5.16 7.95 0.20
CA ILE A 111 5.09 9.31 -0.34
C ILE A 111 3.63 9.64 -0.60
N PRO A 112 3.09 10.74 -0.01
CA PRO A 112 1.76 11.20 -0.36
C PRO A 112 1.71 11.53 -1.85
N SER A 113 0.60 11.18 -2.49
CA SER A 113 0.43 11.37 -3.93
C SER A 113 0.02 12.80 -4.32
N THR A 114 -0.29 13.64 -3.33
CA THR A 114 -0.72 15.03 -3.51
C THR A 114 0.43 16.01 -3.35
N GLY A 115 0.39 17.11 -4.12
CA GLY A 115 1.37 18.18 -4.08
C GLY A 115 2.45 18.11 -5.17
N PHE A 116 2.76 19.26 -5.74
CA PHE A 116 3.71 19.41 -6.83
C PHE A 116 5.15 19.01 -6.45
N LEU A 117 5.58 19.36 -5.24
CA LEU A 117 6.90 18.98 -4.72
C LEU A 117 7.02 17.46 -4.55
N ALA A 118 5.95 16.79 -4.09
CA ALA A 118 5.91 15.34 -3.98
C ALA A 118 6.03 14.68 -5.36
N LYS A 119 5.28 15.16 -6.36
CA LYS A 119 5.39 14.70 -7.76
C LYS A 119 6.82 14.84 -8.30
N ARG A 120 7.44 16.02 -8.16
CA ARG A 120 8.83 16.27 -8.59
C ARG A 120 9.82 15.34 -7.88
N ARG A 121 9.66 15.12 -6.57
CA ARG A 121 10.50 14.20 -5.79
C ARG A 121 10.35 12.76 -6.28
N ILE A 122 9.11 12.31 -6.54
CA ILE A 122 8.84 10.96 -7.07
C ILE A 122 9.50 10.78 -8.44
N LYS A 123 9.31 11.74 -9.35
CA LYS A 123 9.91 11.72 -10.69
C LYS A 123 11.44 11.60 -10.60
N LYS A 124 12.11 12.47 -9.83
CA LYS A 124 13.57 12.41 -9.60
C LYS A 124 14.03 11.09 -8.97
N LEU A 125 13.27 10.52 -8.03
CA LEU A 125 13.63 9.25 -7.40
C LEU A 125 13.54 8.10 -8.39
N LYS A 126 12.48 8.06 -9.21
CA LYS A 126 12.30 7.04 -10.24
C LYS A 126 13.39 7.15 -11.31
N GLU A 127 13.69 8.35 -11.78
CA GLU A 127 14.78 8.63 -12.74
C GLU A 127 16.13 8.10 -12.22
N LYS A 128 16.44 8.31 -10.93
CA LYS A 128 17.66 7.77 -10.30
C LYS A 128 17.66 6.25 -10.15
N GLN A 129 16.50 5.63 -9.99
CA GLN A 129 16.36 4.19 -9.77
C GLN A 129 16.27 3.38 -11.08
N GLY A 130 15.87 4.04 -12.17
CA GLY A 130 15.58 3.43 -13.46
C GLY A 130 16.62 3.53 -14.59
N PRO A 131 17.86 4.05 -14.44
CA PRO A 131 18.77 4.08 -15.58
C PRO A 131 19.18 2.66 -16.00
N SER A 132 18.97 2.33 -17.28
CA SER A 132 19.44 1.12 -17.98
C SER A 132 18.81 -0.24 -17.63
N ARG A 133 17.52 -0.31 -17.26
CA ARG A 133 16.87 -1.58 -16.87
C ARG A 133 15.57 -1.87 -17.61
N ASP A 134 15.15 -3.13 -17.54
CA ASP A 134 13.81 -3.61 -17.92
C ASP A 134 12.77 -2.93 -17.01
N VAL A 135 11.87 -2.14 -17.60
CA VAL A 135 10.82 -1.41 -16.88
C VAL A 135 9.53 -2.22 -16.95
N MET A 136 9.01 -2.60 -15.78
CA MET A 136 7.79 -3.40 -15.67
C MET A 136 6.67 -2.59 -15.04
N VAL A 137 5.52 -2.47 -15.69
CA VAL A 137 4.43 -1.58 -15.24
C VAL A 137 3.08 -2.28 -15.31
N ILE A 138 2.28 -2.15 -14.24
CA ILE A 138 0.84 -2.44 -14.20
C ILE A 138 0.12 -1.12 -13.87
N SER A 139 -0.80 -0.72 -14.73
CA SER A 139 -1.60 0.50 -14.54
C SER A 139 -2.97 0.33 -15.19
N SER A 140 -3.95 1.14 -14.80
CA SER A 140 -5.26 1.12 -15.47
C SER A 140 -5.19 1.75 -16.87
N THR A 141 -4.74 3.00 -16.99
CA THR A 141 -4.72 3.72 -18.28
C THR A 141 -3.32 3.98 -18.84
N GLY A 142 -2.33 4.27 -17.99
CA GLY A 142 -0.98 4.65 -18.41
C GLY A 142 -0.79 6.14 -18.69
N PHE A 143 -1.85 6.87 -19.04
CA PHE A 143 -1.80 8.28 -19.49
C PHE A 143 -0.98 9.20 -18.57
N ARG A 144 -1.44 9.41 -17.32
CA ARG A 144 -0.73 10.25 -16.33
C ARG A 144 0.55 9.62 -15.75
N THR A 145 0.96 8.46 -16.26
CA THR A 145 2.12 7.72 -15.75
C THR A 145 3.31 7.87 -16.69
N PHE A 146 3.11 7.62 -17.98
CA PHE A 146 4.20 7.67 -18.97
C PHE A 146 3.85 8.43 -20.26
N VAL A 147 2.59 8.80 -20.52
CA VAL A 147 2.23 9.59 -21.71
C VAL A 147 2.38 11.07 -21.43
N ASP A 148 1.80 11.53 -20.33
CA ASP A 148 1.91 12.90 -19.85
C ASP A 148 3.38 13.24 -19.55
N PRO A 149 3.94 14.35 -20.09
CA PRO A 149 5.30 14.81 -19.78
C PRO A 149 5.56 15.06 -18.29
N GLU A 150 4.51 15.39 -17.54
CA GLU A 150 4.57 15.51 -16.07
C GLU A 150 4.53 14.14 -15.36
N GLY A 151 4.23 13.08 -16.10
CA GLY A 151 4.19 11.70 -15.65
C GLY A 151 5.52 11.26 -15.05
N ASP A 152 5.43 10.48 -13.97
CA ASP A 152 6.60 10.07 -13.19
C ASP A 152 7.44 8.96 -13.84
N LEU A 153 7.01 8.41 -14.98
CA LEU A 153 7.74 7.45 -15.81
C LEU A 153 7.94 7.92 -17.26
N HIS A 154 7.55 9.14 -17.63
CA HIS A 154 7.58 9.60 -19.04
C HIS A 154 8.97 9.47 -19.67
N GLN A 155 9.98 10.12 -19.06
CA GLN A 155 11.36 10.07 -19.55
C GLN A 155 11.96 8.66 -19.43
N LEU A 156 11.66 7.96 -18.33
CA LEU A 156 12.15 6.59 -18.11
C LEU A 156 11.71 5.60 -19.19
N ILE A 157 10.46 5.69 -19.66
CA ILE A 157 9.95 4.82 -20.71
C ILE A 157 10.56 5.17 -22.07
N GLN A 158 10.85 6.45 -22.33
CA GLN A 158 11.57 6.88 -23.53
C GLN A 158 13.01 6.35 -23.55
N ASP A 159 13.69 6.36 -22.41
CA ASP A 159 15.11 6.02 -22.31
C ASP A 159 15.38 4.53 -22.03
N CYS A 160 14.36 3.76 -21.64
CA CYS A 160 14.55 2.35 -21.30
C CYS A 160 15.01 1.50 -22.50
N GLN A 161 15.71 0.39 -22.19
CA GLN A 161 16.08 -0.62 -23.20
C GLN A 161 14.91 -1.54 -23.51
N LYS A 162 14.14 -1.89 -22.48
CA LYS A 162 13.03 -2.82 -22.55
C LYS A 162 11.93 -2.40 -21.60
N ALA A 163 10.69 -2.51 -22.05
CA ALA A 163 9.52 -2.28 -21.21
C ALA A 163 8.49 -3.39 -21.37
N ARG A 164 7.96 -3.85 -20.23
CA ARG A 164 6.84 -4.78 -20.12
C ARG A 164 5.70 -4.07 -19.44
N ILE A 165 4.72 -3.64 -20.23
CA ILE A 165 3.65 -2.78 -19.77
C ILE A 165 2.34 -3.56 -19.85
N MET A 166 1.52 -3.42 -18.81
CA MET A 166 0.21 -4.02 -18.79
C MET A 166 -0.85 -2.97 -18.41
N LEU A 167 -1.84 -2.79 -19.29
CA LEU A 167 -2.91 -1.80 -19.16
C LEU A 167 -4.28 -2.47 -19.16
N LEU A 168 -5.34 -1.75 -18.80
CA LEU A 168 -6.69 -2.24 -19.05
C LEU A 168 -7.00 -2.30 -20.54
N ASN A 169 -7.75 -3.32 -20.93
CA ASN A 169 -8.34 -3.37 -22.26
C ASN A 169 -9.48 -2.35 -22.34
N PRO A 170 -9.41 -1.35 -23.25
CA PRO A 170 -10.42 -0.29 -23.32
C PRO A 170 -11.80 -0.82 -23.71
N ASN A 171 -11.87 -1.96 -24.39
CA ASN A 171 -13.10 -2.52 -24.95
C ASN A 171 -13.73 -3.60 -24.05
N ARG A 172 -13.17 -3.83 -22.85
CA ARG A 172 -13.69 -4.82 -21.88
C ARG A 172 -14.40 -4.14 -20.72
N GLU A 173 -15.28 -4.89 -20.08
CA GLU A 173 -16.10 -4.41 -18.96
C GLU A 173 -15.25 -3.85 -17.82
N GLY A 174 -14.05 -4.38 -17.58
CA GLY A 174 -13.15 -3.88 -16.54
C GLY A 174 -12.79 -2.40 -16.71
N ALA A 175 -12.60 -1.91 -17.93
CA ALA A 175 -12.36 -0.48 -18.16
C ALA A 175 -13.59 0.36 -17.78
N THR A 176 -14.79 -0.07 -18.21
CA THR A 176 -16.05 0.62 -17.89
C THR A 176 -16.36 0.59 -16.39
N VAL A 177 -16.20 -0.56 -15.74
CA VAL A 177 -16.40 -0.73 -14.29
C VAL A 177 -15.45 0.18 -13.53
N ARG A 178 -14.17 0.22 -13.96
CA ARG A 178 -13.20 1.10 -13.31
C ARG A 178 -13.56 2.56 -13.48
N ALA A 179 -13.88 3.01 -14.69
CA ALA A 179 -14.27 4.40 -14.96
C ALA A 179 -15.45 4.83 -14.10
N LYS A 180 -16.54 4.03 -14.06
CA LYS A 180 -17.74 4.31 -13.25
C LYS A 180 -17.48 4.32 -11.75
N SER A 181 -16.46 3.59 -11.29
CA SER A 181 -16.10 3.55 -9.86
C SER A 181 -15.29 4.76 -9.39
N LEU A 182 -14.87 5.63 -10.29
CA LEU A 182 -14.07 6.81 -9.93
C LEU A 182 -15.01 7.98 -9.60
N PRO A 183 -14.76 8.69 -8.49
CA PRO A 183 -15.63 9.79 -8.03
C PRO A 183 -15.39 11.10 -8.81
N ASP A 184 -14.74 11.03 -9.97
CA ASP A 184 -14.26 12.20 -10.72
C ASP A 184 -15.18 12.41 -11.94
N PRO A 185 -15.95 13.50 -12.00
CA PRO A 185 -16.93 13.74 -13.06
C PRO A 185 -16.28 13.93 -14.44
N GLU A 186 -14.98 14.25 -14.51
CA GLU A 186 -14.24 14.36 -15.77
C GLU A 186 -13.84 12.99 -16.34
N ILE A 187 -13.91 11.93 -15.54
CA ILE A 187 -13.54 10.57 -15.94
C ILE A 187 -14.79 9.79 -16.32
N THR A 188 -15.19 9.92 -17.59
CA THR A 188 -16.24 9.08 -18.19
C THR A 188 -15.64 7.79 -18.75
N PRO A 189 -16.44 6.73 -18.99
CA PRO A 189 -15.95 5.52 -19.67
C PRO A 189 -15.26 5.82 -21.01
N GLU A 190 -15.77 6.79 -21.76
CA GLU A 190 -15.23 7.22 -23.05
C GLU A 190 -13.88 7.91 -22.85
N SER A 191 -13.79 8.91 -21.96
CA SER A 191 -12.53 9.61 -21.70
C SER A 191 -11.46 8.68 -21.09
N PHE A 192 -11.88 7.65 -20.35
CA PHE A 192 -11.00 6.60 -19.83
C PHE A 192 -10.47 5.68 -20.95
N GLY A 193 -11.33 5.28 -21.89
CA GLY A 193 -10.95 4.55 -23.09
C GLY A 193 -9.95 5.34 -23.95
N GLU A 194 -10.22 6.64 -24.15
CA GLU A 194 -9.30 7.54 -24.85
C GLU A 194 -7.94 7.65 -24.16
N GLN A 195 -7.89 7.71 -22.83
CA GLN A 195 -6.62 7.72 -22.10
C GLN A 195 -5.80 6.45 -22.32
N ILE A 196 -6.46 5.29 -22.38
CA ILE A 196 -5.81 4.02 -22.71
C ILE A 196 -5.31 4.07 -24.17
N GLN A 197 -6.14 4.55 -25.10
CA GLN A 197 -5.78 4.65 -26.51
C GLN A 197 -4.56 5.56 -26.74
N LYS A 198 -4.56 6.76 -26.14
CA LYS A 198 -3.39 7.67 -26.14
C LYS A 198 -2.13 7.00 -25.58
N SER A 199 -2.30 6.11 -24.60
CA SER A 199 -1.19 5.34 -24.03
C SER A 199 -0.69 4.26 -24.96
N ILE A 200 -1.59 3.57 -25.67
CA ILE A 200 -1.23 2.61 -26.72
C ILE A 200 -0.46 3.33 -27.84
N ASP A 201 -0.97 4.46 -28.33
CA ASP A 201 -0.35 5.19 -29.44
C ASP A 201 1.03 5.75 -29.09
N PHE A 202 1.21 6.23 -27.85
CA PHE A 202 2.53 6.59 -27.34
C PHE A 202 3.50 5.41 -27.37
N LEU A 203 3.07 4.22 -26.95
CA LEU A 203 3.91 3.02 -26.98
C LEU A 203 4.21 2.54 -28.41
N LYS A 204 3.28 2.73 -29.36
CA LYS A 204 3.54 2.48 -30.78
C LYS A 204 4.64 3.38 -31.33
N ALA A 205 4.59 4.67 -31.02
CA ALA A 205 5.62 5.62 -31.45
C ALA A 205 7.01 5.21 -30.92
N LEU A 206 7.09 4.77 -29.67
CA LEU A 206 8.34 4.26 -29.10
C LEU A 206 8.79 2.94 -29.71
N LYS A 207 7.86 2.03 -30.03
CA LYS A 207 8.15 0.78 -30.73
C LYS A 207 8.70 1.03 -32.13
N ALA A 208 8.14 2.00 -32.85
CA ALA A 208 8.64 2.44 -34.16
C ALA A 208 10.07 3.01 -34.08
N ALA A 209 10.43 3.64 -32.96
CA ALA A 209 11.81 4.04 -32.64
C ALA A 209 12.72 2.86 -32.17
N GLN A 210 12.36 1.61 -32.54
CA GLN A 210 13.09 0.38 -32.26
C GLN A 210 13.30 0.03 -30.78
N LYS A 211 12.46 0.53 -29.87
CA LYS A 211 12.49 0.13 -28.46
C LYS A 211 11.87 -1.26 -28.26
N ASN A 212 12.43 -2.05 -27.35
CA ASN A 212 11.87 -3.36 -26.99
C ASN A 212 10.69 -3.22 -26.03
N ILE A 213 9.55 -2.80 -26.56
CA ILE A 213 8.32 -2.59 -25.78
C ILE A 213 7.35 -3.74 -26.06
N LYS A 214 6.83 -4.31 -24.98
CA LYS A 214 5.75 -5.29 -25.00
C LYS A 214 4.58 -4.77 -24.18
N LEU A 215 3.39 -4.94 -24.72
CA LEU A 215 2.14 -4.54 -24.09
C LEU A 215 1.24 -5.76 -23.89
N LYS A 216 0.60 -5.88 -22.73
CA LYS A 216 -0.53 -6.77 -22.50
C LYS A 216 -1.76 -5.97 -22.06
N LEU A 217 -2.95 -6.42 -22.45
CA LEU A 217 -4.21 -5.76 -22.07
C LEU A 217 -5.05 -6.68 -21.17
N TYR A 218 -5.25 -6.28 -19.91
CA TYR A 218 -6.06 -6.99 -18.94
C TYR A 218 -7.57 -6.84 -19.20
N PRO A 219 -8.37 -7.89 -18.95
CA PRO A 219 -9.82 -7.79 -19.01
C PRO A 219 -10.42 -7.05 -17.81
N ASP A 220 -9.83 -7.21 -16.62
CA ASP A 220 -10.40 -6.76 -15.34
C ASP A 220 -9.56 -5.66 -14.65
N PRO A 221 -10.18 -4.79 -13.82
CA PRO A 221 -9.47 -3.73 -13.08
C PRO A 221 -8.32 -4.28 -12.25
N PRO A 222 -7.08 -3.78 -12.42
CA PRO A 222 -6.00 -4.18 -11.54
C PRO A 222 -6.24 -3.67 -10.12
N PHE A 223 -5.97 -4.50 -9.12
CA PHE A 223 -6.05 -4.11 -7.70
C PHE A 223 -4.88 -3.20 -7.26
N LEU A 224 -3.77 -3.26 -8.00
CA LEU A 224 -2.53 -2.58 -7.69
C LEU A 224 -2.02 -1.85 -8.92
N LYS A 225 -1.66 -0.58 -8.75
CA LYS A 225 -0.76 0.11 -9.66
C LYS A 225 0.67 -0.20 -9.23
N MET A 226 1.47 -0.69 -10.15
CA MET A 226 2.84 -1.10 -9.85
C MET A 226 3.81 -0.63 -10.94
N ALA A 227 5.00 -0.19 -10.52
CA ALA A 227 6.14 -0.01 -11.42
C ALA A 227 7.40 -0.60 -10.78
N ILE A 228 8.03 -1.55 -11.46
CA ILE A 228 9.29 -2.16 -11.03
C ILE A 228 10.42 -1.52 -11.83
N LEU A 229 11.32 -0.88 -11.10
CA LEU A 229 12.48 -0.16 -11.61
C LEU A 229 13.73 -0.77 -10.97
N GLY A 230 14.26 -1.80 -11.61
CA GLY A 230 15.39 -2.55 -11.06
C GLY A 230 15.07 -3.11 -9.67
N ASN A 231 15.84 -2.68 -8.66
CA ASN A 231 15.72 -3.17 -7.29
C ASN A 231 14.62 -2.45 -6.49
N TYR A 232 13.75 -1.67 -7.14
CA TYR A 232 12.69 -0.91 -6.49
C TYR A 232 11.33 -1.24 -7.09
N ILE A 233 10.34 -1.42 -6.22
CA ILE A 233 8.93 -1.52 -6.59
C ILE A 233 8.19 -0.32 -6.03
N TRP A 234 7.56 0.42 -6.94
CA TRP A 234 6.60 1.46 -6.62
C TRP A 234 5.21 0.86 -6.65
N LEU A 235 4.52 0.92 -5.53
CA LEU A 235 3.19 0.35 -5.36
C LEU A 235 2.20 1.42 -4.95
N GLN A 236 1.00 1.36 -5.53
CA GLN A 236 -0.13 2.16 -5.12
C GLN A 236 -1.38 1.30 -5.22
N HIS A 237 -2.15 1.24 -4.14
CA HIS A 237 -3.38 0.45 -4.11
C HIS A 237 -4.51 1.17 -4.83
N TYR A 238 -5.22 0.47 -5.70
CA TYR A 238 -6.48 0.95 -6.26
C TYR A 238 -7.63 0.53 -5.36
N GLN A 239 -8.09 1.44 -4.51
CA GLN A 239 -9.35 1.26 -3.79
C GLN A 239 -10.53 1.56 -4.73
N ALA A 240 -11.60 0.77 -4.64
CA ALA A 240 -12.86 1.05 -5.33
C ALA A 240 -13.50 2.32 -4.74
N GLY A 241 -14.08 3.18 -5.59
CA GLY A 241 -14.71 4.43 -5.13
C GLY A 241 -13.75 5.59 -4.87
N LEU A 242 -12.43 5.38 -4.95
CA LEU A 242 -11.44 6.43 -4.71
C LEU A 242 -10.54 6.65 -5.94
N ASN A 243 -10.28 7.93 -6.22
CA ASN A 243 -9.28 8.31 -7.21
C ASN A 243 -7.90 7.88 -6.70
N GLY A 244 -7.24 6.99 -7.45
CA GLY A 244 -5.89 6.51 -7.11
C GLY A 244 -4.88 7.64 -6.92
N GLN A 245 -5.13 8.83 -7.45
CA GLN A 245 -4.30 10.02 -7.23
C GLN A 245 -4.27 10.53 -5.78
N LYS A 246 -5.25 10.17 -4.95
CA LYS A 246 -5.26 10.54 -3.53
C LYS A 246 -4.57 9.48 -2.64
N MET A 247 -4.27 8.30 -3.21
CA MET A 247 -3.68 7.20 -2.45
C MET A 247 -2.16 7.31 -2.37
N PRO A 248 -1.54 7.07 -1.20
CA PRO A 248 -0.10 7.12 -1.05
C PRO A 248 0.62 6.11 -1.96
N LYS A 249 1.84 6.45 -2.35
CA LYS A 249 2.76 5.55 -3.07
C LYS A 249 3.74 4.94 -2.08
N TYR A 250 3.84 3.62 -2.09
CA TYR A 250 4.76 2.84 -1.28
C TYR A 250 5.95 2.42 -2.13
N VAL A 251 7.14 2.46 -1.57
CA VAL A 251 8.37 2.06 -2.26
C VAL A 251 9.04 0.94 -1.49
N PHE A 252 9.13 -0.23 -2.13
CA PHE A 252 9.83 -1.39 -1.60
C PHE A 252 11.17 -1.54 -2.32
N LYS A 253 12.24 -1.80 -1.58
CA LYS A 253 13.55 -2.11 -2.14
C LYS A 253 13.81 -3.61 -1.98
N HIS A 254 14.36 -4.22 -3.03
CA HIS A 254 14.89 -5.56 -2.95
C HIS A 254 16.06 -5.60 -1.96
N ASP A 255 15.93 -6.47 -0.98
CA ASP A 255 16.95 -6.77 0.00
C ASP A 255 17.04 -8.30 0.10
N PRO A 256 18.16 -8.92 -0.32
CA PRO A 256 18.33 -10.38 -0.29
C PRO A 256 18.37 -10.95 1.13
N ASP A 257 18.82 -10.16 2.10
CA ASP A 257 19.10 -10.62 3.45
C ASP A 257 17.87 -10.50 4.38
N THR A 258 16.85 -9.79 3.94
CA THR A 258 15.59 -9.61 4.66
C THR A 258 14.44 -10.20 3.86
N GLY A 259 13.43 -10.75 4.55
CA GLY A 259 12.19 -11.24 3.93
C GLY A 259 11.33 -10.10 3.37
N SER A 260 11.92 -9.28 2.51
CA SER A 260 11.33 -8.06 1.99
C SER A 260 10.10 -8.37 1.13
N LEU A 261 9.10 -7.48 1.21
CA LEU A 261 7.88 -7.61 0.41
C LEU A 261 8.11 -7.33 -1.09
N TYR A 262 9.33 -6.93 -1.47
CA TYR A 262 9.70 -6.78 -2.88
C TYR A 262 9.45 -8.08 -3.65
N LEU A 263 9.92 -9.22 -3.14
CA LEU A 263 9.88 -10.47 -3.90
C LEU A 263 8.43 -10.96 -4.15
N PRO A 264 7.53 -10.98 -3.16
CA PRO A 264 6.11 -11.26 -3.40
C PRO A 264 5.46 -10.34 -4.45
N PHE A 265 5.75 -9.03 -4.42
CA PHE A 265 5.20 -8.10 -5.41
C PHE A 265 5.80 -8.29 -6.80
N TYR A 266 7.09 -8.63 -6.87
CA TYR A 266 7.75 -8.99 -8.13
C TYR A 266 7.13 -10.26 -8.73
N GLN A 267 6.95 -11.30 -7.91
CA GLN A 267 6.30 -12.55 -8.31
C GLN A 267 4.88 -12.31 -8.81
N TYR A 268 4.10 -11.48 -8.11
CA TYR A 268 2.77 -11.07 -8.58
C TYR A 268 2.80 -10.48 -9.99
N PHE A 269 3.76 -9.60 -10.29
CA PHE A 269 3.91 -9.05 -11.65
C PHE A 269 4.23 -10.15 -12.66
N VAL A 270 5.19 -11.03 -12.34
CA VAL A 270 5.64 -12.10 -13.25
C VAL A 270 4.54 -13.11 -13.53
N GLU A 271 3.78 -13.53 -12.52
CA GLU A 271 2.63 -14.42 -12.65
C GLU A 271 1.57 -13.81 -13.58
N ARG A 272 1.24 -12.54 -13.38
CA ARG A 272 0.28 -11.84 -14.25
C ARG A 272 0.83 -11.64 -15.66
N TRP A 273 2.11 -11.34 -15.81
CA TRP A 273 2.76 -11.21 -17.11
C TRP A 273 2.74 -12.52 -17.89
N ASN A 274 2.98 -13.64 -17.21
CA ASN A 274 3.04 -14.97 -17.83
C ASN A 274 1.67 -15.64 -17.96
N ASN A 275 0.60 -15.09 -17.39
CA ASN A 275 -0.73 -15.66 -17.52
C ASN A 275 -1.19 -15.64 -19.01
N PRO A 276 -1.52 -16.80 -19.61
CA PRO A 276 -1.95 -16.91 -21.00
C PRO A 276 -3.33 -16.28 -21.28
N GLU A 277 -4.18 -16.13 -20.26
CA GLU A 277 -5.50 -15.48 -20.39
C GLU A 277 -5.40 -13.98 -20.69
N ILE A 278 -4.24 -13.38 -20.41
CA ILE A 278 -3.99 -11.97 -20.66
C ILE A 278 -3.24 -11.85 -22.00
N PRO A 279 -3.92 -11.40 -23.07
CA PRO A 279 -3.36 -11.33 -24.41
C PRO A 279 -2.23 -10.28 -24.51
N GLU A 280 -1.23 -10.60 -25.33
CA GLU A 280 -0.21 -9.65 -25.78
C GLU A 280 -0.82 -8.78 -26.88
N TYR A 281 -0.63 -7.46 -26.80
CA TYR A 281 -1.06 -6.54 -27.84
C TYR A 281 0.11 -6.28 -28.78
N ASP A 282 -0.08 -6.61 -30.04
CA ASP A 282 0.85 -6.32 -31.11
C ASP A 282 0.70 -4.85 -31.52
N LEU A 283 1.71 -4.05 -31.14
CA LEU A 283 1.77 -2.62 -31.38
C LEU A 283 1.87 -2.27 -32.87
N GLU A 284 2.31 -3.19 -33.73
CA GLU A 284 2.47 -2.96 -35.17
C GLU A 284 1.17 -3.28 -35.92
N THR A 285 0.50 -4.38 -35.56
CA THR A 285 -0.70 -4.86 -36.28
C THR A 285 -2.04 -4.49 -35.64
N ASN A 286 -2.02 -3.85 -34.46
CA ASN A 286 -3.21 -3.52 -33.66
C ASN A 286 -4.05 -4.73 -33.23
N ARG A 287 -3.41 -5.88 -33.05
CA ARG A 287 -4.10 -7.15 -32.75
C ARG A 287 -3.73 -7.69 -31.38
N LEU A 288 -4.71 -8.33 -30.74
CA LEU A 288 -4.54 -9.11 -29.54
C LEU A 288 -4.12 -10.53 -29.91
N ILE A 289 -2.98 -10.96 -29.38
CA ILE A 289 -2.40 -12.28 -29.57
C ILE A 289 -2.59 -13.08 -28.28
N TYR A 290 -3.36 -14.16 -28.37
CA TYR A 290 -3.54 -15.12 -27.28
C TYR A 290 -2.55 -16.26 -27.46
N ARG A 291 -1.83 -16.57 -26.39
CA ARG A 291 -0.83 -17.64 -26.37
C ARG A 291 -1.25 -18.70 -25.36
N ASN A 292 -0.91 -19.95 -25.63
CA ASN A 292 -1.04 -21.02 -24.63
C ASN A 292 0.10 -20.97 -23.60
N THR A 293 0.06 -21.88 -22.63
CA THR A 293 1.11 -22.04 -21.61
C THR A 293 2.48 -22.39 -22.20
N ALA A 294 2.54 -23.02 -23.37
CA ALA A 294 3.77 -23.30 -24.11
C ALA A 294 4.31 -22.09 -24.89
N GLY A 295 3.60 -20.95 -24.89
CA GLY A 295 3.99 -19.73 -25.60
C GLY A 295 3.57 -19.67 -27.08
N ASN A 296 2.93 -20.72 -27.59
CA ASN A 296 2.46 -20.79 -28.97
C ASN A 296 1.21 -19.93 -29.15
N GLU A 297 1.13 -19.23 -30.29
CA GLU A 297 -0.05 -18.45 -30.66
C GLU A 297 -1.22 -19.38 -30.95
N VAL A 298 -2.34 -19.16 -30.27
CA VAL A 298 -3.58 -19.95 -30.44
C VAL A 298 -4.63 -19.16 -31.21
N ARG A 299 -4.68 -17.84 -30.98
CA ARG A 299 -5.72 -16.98 -31.54
C ARG A 299 -5.23 -15.54 -31.67
N ARG A 300 -5.68 -14.88 -32.73
CA ARG A 300 -5.47 -13.46 -32.97
C ARG A 300 -6.80 -12.74 -33.19
N GLU A 301 -7.01 -11.62 -32.50
CA GLU A 301 -8.24 -10.83 -32.59
C GLU A 301 -7.89 -9.37 -32.84
N ASN A 302 -8.67 -8.66 -33.67
CA ASN A 302 -8.50 -7.23 -33.85
C ASN A 302 -9.21 -6.48 -32.70
N LEU A 303 -8.53 -5.50 -32.12
CA LEU A 303 -9.06 -4.70 -31.01
C LEU A 303 -10.34 -3.95 -31.42
N ASP A 304 -10.39 -3.42 -32.64
CA ASP A 304 -11.50 -2.58 -33.12
C ASP A 304 -12.76 -3.41 -33.41
N THR A 305 -12.60 -4.65 -33.86
CA THR A 305 -13.72 -5.53 -34.20
C THR A 305 -14.45 -6.05 -32.95
N MET A 306 -13.84 -5.97 -31.76
CA MET A 306 -14.53 -6.25 -30.50
C MET A 306 -15.59 -5.20 -30.17
N ASN A 307 -15.35 -3.93 -30.53
CA ASN A 307 -16.30 -2.86 -30.24
C ASN A 307 -17.63 -3.10 -30.97
N ASN A 308 -17.56 -3.49 -32.25
CA ASN A 308 -18.74 -3.84 -33.04
C ASN A 308 -19.48 -5.08 -32.50
N LYS A 309 -18.79 -6.14 -32.07
CA LYS A 309 -19.46 -7.33 -31.52
C LYS A 309 -20.17 -7.04 -30.18
N VAL A 310 -19.60 -6.19 -29.32
CA VAL A 310 -20.22 -5.81 -28.05
C VAL A 310 -21.43 -4.89 -28.26
N VAL A 311 -21.33 -3.93 -29.19
CA VAL A 311 -22.45 -3.06 -29.57
C VAL A 311 -23.60 -3.87 -30.18
N VAL A 312 -23.31 -4.73 -31.16
CA VAL A 312 -24.32 -5.59 -31.81
C VAL A 312 -25.00 -6.53 -30.80
N LYS A 313 -24.25 -7.08 -29.84
CA LYS A 313 -24.83 -7.93 -28.78
C LYS A 313 -25.74 -7.15 -27.84
N ARG A 314 -25.42 -5.89 -27.50
CA ARG A 314 -26.26 -5.01 -26.67
C ARG A 314 -27.53 -4.60 -27.40
N ASP A 315 -27.44 -4.28 -28.69
CA ASP A 315 -28.59 -3.86 -29.50
C ASP A 315 -29.56 -5.03 -29.72
N SER A 316 -29.03 -6.24 -29.93
CA SER A 316 -29.84 -7.45 -30.03
C SER A 316 -30.58 -7.76 -28.72
N LEU A 317 -29.90 -7.62 -27.59
CA LEU A 317 -30.47 -7.88 -26.25
C LEU A 317 -31.49 -6.80 -25.84
N MET A 318 -31.29 -5.55 -26.27
CA MET A 318 -32.30 -4.49 -26.12
C MET A 318 -33.51 -4.73 -27.01
N GLN A 319 -33.34 -5.19 -28.25
CA GLN A 319 -34.47 -5.53 -29.13
C GLN A 319 -35.29 -6.71 -28.61
N GLU A 320 -34.65 -7.68 -27.94
CA GLU A 320 -35.33 -8.83 -27.34
C GLU A 320 -36.14 -8.42 -26.09
N ILE A 321 -35.57 -7.56 -25.22
CA ILE A 321 -36.29 -7.00 -24.06
C ILE A 321 -37.47 -6.11 -24.50
N PHE A 322 -37.33 -5.33 -25.58
CA PHE A 322 -38.43 -4.51 -26.12
C PHE A 322 -39.53 -5.35 -26.78
N LYS A 323 -39.20 -6.53 -27.34
CA LYS A 323 -40.20 -7.48 -27.88
C LYS A 323 -41.02 -8.13 -26.76
N ASP A 324 -40.41 -8.47 -25.64
CA ASP A 324 -41.12 -9.07 -24.51
C ASP A 324 -41.96 -8.04 -23.72
N GLY A 325 -41.51 -6.78 -23.63
CA GLY A 325 -42.28 -5.70 -22.98
C GLY A 325 -43.59 -5.34 -23.69
N ASN A 326 -43.68 -5.57 -25.01
CA ASN A 326 -44.90 -5.32 -25.78
C ASN A 326 -45.90 -6.49 -25.75
N LYS A 327 -45.52 -7.65 -25.23
CA LYS A 327 -46.42 -8.82 -25.13
C LYS A 327 -47.30 -8.82 -23.88
N VAL A 328 -47.02 -7.93 -22.91
CA VAL A 328 -47.73 -7.86 -21.61
C VAL A 328 -48.79 -6.74 -21.54
N LYS A 329 -48.90 -5.87 -22.56
CA LYS A 329 -49.88 -4.76 -22.55
C LYS A 329 -51.22 -5.01 -23.25
N ASN A 330 -51.47 -6.22 -23.75
CA ASN A 330 -52.75 -6.59 -24.35
C ASN A 330 -53.39 -7.74 -23.56
N GLY A 331 -54.08 -7.41 -22.47
CA GLY A 331 -55.02 -8.34 -21.83
C GLY A 331 -54.93 -8.36 -20.30
N ALA A 332 -55.59 -7.40 -19.64
CA ALA A 332 -56.31 -7.61 -18.38
C ALA A 332 -56.96 -6.29 -17.92
N SER A 333 -58.23 -6.11 -18.29
CA SER A 333 -59.17 -5.30 -17.52
C SER A 333 -59.50 -6.08 -16.24
N PHE A 334 -59.35 -5.48 -15.06
CA PHE A 334 -59.87 -6.06 -13.82
C PHE A 334 -60.55 -5.00 -12.97
N HIS A 335 -61.81 -5.28 -12.68
CA HIS A 335 -62.75 -4.50 -11.90
C HIS A 335 -62.38 -4.43 -10.41
N SER A 336 -62.71 -3.28 -9.84
CA SER A 336 -62.73 -2.95 -8.43
C SER A 336 -63.79 -3.74 -7.65
N HIS A 337 -63.41 -4.36 -6.54
CA HIS A 337 -64.31 -4.62 -5.41
C HIS A 337 -63.56 -4.50 -4.08
N THR A 338 -64.03 -3.55 -3.26
CA THR A 338 -63.84 -3.49 -1.81
C THR A 338 -64.71 -4.57 -1.12
N PRO A 339 -64.32 -5.04 0.07
CA PRO A 339 -65.12 -4.64 1.23
C PRO A 339 -64.33 -4.39 2.53
N VAL A 340 -65.11 -3.87 3.46
CA VAL A 340 -64.83 -3.22 4.75
C VAL A 340 -64.47 -4.20 5.88
N GLY A 341 -63.48 -3.81 6.70
CA GLY A 341 -63.58 -3.78 8.16
C GLY A 341 -63.13 -5.00 8.99
N ARG A 342 -62.02 -4.85 9.74
CA ARG A 342 -61.95 -4.94 11.22
C ARG A 342 -60.49 -4.89 11.70
N THR A 343 -60.17 -3.90 12.53
CA THR A 343 -59.03 -3.86 13.46
C THR A 343 -59.35 -4.74 14.68
N PRO A 344 -58.34 -5.36 15.33
CA PRO A 344 -57.69 -4.67 16.45
C PRO A 344 -56.16 -4.83 16.50
N ALA A 345 -55.59 -4.03 17.41
CA ALA A 345 -54.18 -3.73 17.65
C ALA A 345 -53.29 -4.92 18.03
N GLY A 346 -51.97 -4.75 17.83
CA GLY A 346 -50.93 -5.57 18.44
C GLY A 346 -49.64 -5.69 17.62
N ASP A 347 -48.66 -4.86 17.99
CA ASP A 347 -47.22 -5.10 17.95
C ASP A 347 -46.40 -5.03 16.63
N SER A 348 -45.29 -4.31 16.78
CA SER A 348 -44.30 -3.90 15.79
C SER A 348 -43.55 -5.03 15.07
N PRO A 349 -43.07 -4.80 13.83
CA PRO A 349 -42.16 -5.66 13.09
C PRO A 349 -40.71 -5.40 13.56
N THR A 350 -39.74 -6.31 13.48
CA THR A 350 -39.05 -6.65 12.23
C THR A 350 -38.12 -7.85 12.48
N ALA A 351 -38.45 -9.01 11.93
CA ALA A 351 -37.50 -10.09 11.74
C ALA A 351 -36.82 -9.92 10.36
N LEU A 352 -35.61 -9.37 10.33
CA LEU A 352 -34.77 -9.40 9.14
C LEU A 352 -33.76 -10.54 9.27
N ARG A 353 -34.12 -11.68 8.67
CA ARG A 353 -33.31 -12.90 8.59
C ARG A 353 -32.06 -12.61 7.74
N GLN A 354 -30.89 -12.54 8.38
CA GLN A 354 -29.60 -12.48 7.68
C GLN A 354 -29.16 -13.90 7.30
N ASN A 355 -28.95 -14.12 6.01
CA ASN A 355 -28.36 -15.36 5.48
C ASN A 355 -26.88 -15.45 5.90
N LEU A 356 -26.57 -16.37 6.82
CA LEU A 356 -25.20 -16.81 7.13
C LEU A 356 -24.82 -17.95 6.18
N HIS A 357 -23.78 -17.76 5.38
CA HIS A 357 -23.07 -18.87 4.75
C HIS A 357 -21.92 -19.30 5.66
N SER A 358 -22.05 -20.49 6.25
CA SER A 358 -20.95 -21.21 6.88
C SER A 358 -20.29 -22.12 5.83
N GLY A 359 -18.96 -22.09 5.76
CA GLY A 359 -18.16 -23.02 4.95
C GLY A 359 -17.06 -23.63 5.80
N LEU A 360 -16.90 -24.95 5.71
CA LEU A 360 -15.88 -25.74 6.43
C LEU A 360 -14.66 -26.00 5.54
N HIS A 361 -13.46 -25.81 6.07
CA HIS A 361 -12.20 -26.32 5.51
C HIS A 361 -11.91 -27.72 6.11
N PRO A 362 -11.17 -28.61 5.41
CA PRO A 362 -10.80 -29.93 5.93
C PRO A 362 -9.73 -29.72 7.00
N GLY A 363 -10.12 -29.87 8.27
CA GLY A 363 -9.29 -29.57 9.43
C GLY A 363 -10.06 -29.21 10.69
N GLY A 364 -11.39 -29.09 10.62
CA GLY A 364 -12.26 -29.18 11.80
C GLY A 364 -12.19 -28.00 12.79
N LYS A 365 -11.68 -26.83 12.40
CA LYS A 365 -11.69 -25.64 13.25
C LYS A 365 -12.68 -24.60 12.74
N GLN A 366 -13.69 -24.28 13.57
CA GLN A 366 -14.59 -23.14 13.37
C GLN A 366 -13.80 -21.83 13.57
N PHE A 367 -13.96 -20.88 12.65
CA PHE A 367 -13.52 -19.51 12.85
C PHE A 367 -14.69 -18.55 12.61
N THR A 368 -14.85 -17.58 13.51
CA THR A 368 -15.80 -16.49 13.37
C THR A 368 -15.08 -15.29 12.78
N MET A 369 -15.41 -14.90 11.55
CA MET A 369 -14.94 -13.62 10.99
C MET A 369 -15.64 -12.47 11.72
N LEU A 370 -14.92 -11.77 12.57
CA LEU A 370 -15.35 -10.47 13.08
C LEU A 370 -15.19 -9.43 11.96
N ARG A 371 -16.32 -9.01 11.37
CA ARG A 371 -16.38 -7.85 10.49
C ARG A 371 -16.12 -6.59 11.32
N SER A 372 -14.88 -6.12 11.31
CA SER A 372 -14.48 -4.83 11.89
C SER A 372 -15.26 -3.69 11.24
N ARG A 373 -16.27 -3.15 11.94
CA ARG A 373 -16.74 -1.77 11.74
C ARG A 373 -15.70 -0.85 12.40
N ASN A 374 -14.90 -0.17 11.61
CA ASN A 374 -14.04 0.92 12.08
C ASN A 374 -14.86 2.22 12.09
N PRO A 375 -15.01 2.92 13.23
CA PRO A 375 -15.21 4.35 13.26
C PRO A 375 -13.85 5.01 13.52
N ILE A 376 -13.18 5.48 12.47
CA ILE A 376 -12.06 6.42 12.59
C ILE A 376 -12.51 7.68 11.87
N CYS A 377 -13.27 8.52 12.58
CA CYS A 377 -13.53 9.93 12.31
C CYS A 377 -14.41 10.48 13.46
N GLU A 378 -13.83 10.68 14.64
CA GLU A 378 -14.39 11.55 15.68
C GLU A 378 -13.29 11.86 16.70
N ALA A 379 -12.55 12.94 16.46
CA ALA A 379 -11.71 13.61 17.45
C ALA A 379 -11.43 15.04 16.93
N ALA A 380 -12.50 15.81 16.81
CA ALA A 380 -12.48 17.26 16.86
C ALA A 380 -13.47 17.68 17.95
N ASP A 381 -13.10 18.67 18.74
CA ASP A 381 -13.86 19.32 19.80
C ASP A 381 -14.07 18.56 21.12
N TRP A 382 -13.12 18.74 22.04
CA TRP A 382 -13.44 18.95 23.46
C TRP A 382 -12.52 20.04 24.04
N ILE A 383 -12.98 21.29 23.93
CA ILE A 383 -12.72 22.36 24.90
C ILE A 383 -14.06 22.64 25.57
N ALA A 384 -14.24 22.20 26.81
CA ALA A 384 -15.24 22.75 27.74
C ALA A 384 -14.96 22.26 29.17
N LEU A 385 -14.36 23.17 29.95
CA LEU A 385 -14.63 23.48 31.36
C LEU A 385 -15.20 22.38 32.29
N ARG A 386 -14.37 21.93 33.24
CA ARG A 386 -14.56 22.27 34.67
C ARG A 386 -13.25 22.22 35.43
#